data_AF-A0A4V3HHH3-F1
#
_entry.id   AF-A0A4V3HHH3-F1
#
_cell.length_a   1.000
_cell.length_b   1.000
_cell.length_c   1.000
_cell.angle_alpha   90.00
_cell.angle_beta   90.00
_cell.angle_gamma   90.00
#
_symmetry.space_group_name_H-M   'P 1'
#
loop_
_entity.id
_entity.type
_entity.pdbx_description
1 polymer ?
#
loop_
_entity_poly.entity_id
_entity_poly.type
_entity_poly.pdbx_seq_one_letter_code
_entity_poly.pdbx_strand_id
1 'polypeptide(L)'
;MTTNEETVRIAQRVNGMVKAYMAVQDDLFRPSLRKILRIPGIYQPVDYEKNGEILEGLLEDLAGVKSAIRHDVPDSSLQETRFLGALRGYVSLMGSAVGKLRFICGRLGERSRGAAYGKEEYRSDMTELRVIQKKHLEAGLKLNGMMKELADGGQEEGSGA
;
A
#
# COMPACT_ATOMS: atom_id res chain seq x y z
N MET A 1 22.49 11.29 -13.57
CA MET A 1 21.66 11.12 -12.35
C MET A 1 22.13 9.84 -11.71
N THR A 2 22.56 9.90 -10.46
CA THR A 2 23.06 8.73 -9.73
C THR A 2 21.90 7.85 -9.28
N THR A 3 22.03 6.54 -9.42
CA THR A 3 21.08 5.47 -9.04
C THR A 3 20.38 5.68 -7.69
N ASN A 4 21.08 6.26 -6.71
CA ASN A 4 20.53 6.59 -5.40
C ASN A 4 19.35 7.60 -5.43
N GLU A 5 19.39 8.61 -6.30
CA GLU A 5 18.31 9.62 -6.39
C GLU A 5 17.02 9.04 -6.96
N GLU A 6 17.11 8.13 -7.93
CA GLU A 6 15.96 7.45 -8.52
C GLU A 6 15.31 6.48 -7.52
N THR A 7 16.13 5.73 -6.78
CA THR A 7 15.68 4.81 -5.73
C THR A 7 14.93 5.56 -4.62
N VAL A 8 15.46 6.72 -4.17
CA VAL A 8 14.79 7.57 -3.17
C VAL A 8 13.46 8.12 -3.69
N ARG A 9 13.39 8.57 -4.96
CA ARG A 9 12.14 9.05 -5.56
C ARG A 9 11.07 7.96 -5.64
N ILE A 10 11.45 6.74 -6.02
CA ILE A 10 10.54 5.58 -6.05
C ILE A 10 10.01 5.30 -4.63
N ALA A 11 10.89 5.27 -3.63
CA ALA A 11 10.50 5.03 -2.24
C ALA A 11 9.53 6.10 -1.70
N GLN A 12 9.77 7.38 -2.01
CA GLN A 12 8.87 8.48 -1.64
C GLN A 12 7.50 8.36 -2.30
N ARG A 13 7.45 8.00 -3.58
CA ARG A 13 6.20 7.79 -4.32
C ARG A 13 5.39 6.64 -3.70
N VAL A 14 6.04 5.52 -3.40
CA VAL A 14 5.42 4.37 -2.70
C VAL A 14 4.88 4.77 -1.33
N ASN A 15 5.63 5.57 -0.56
CA ASN A 15 5.15 6.08 0.73
C ASN A 15 3.88 6.95 0.60
N GLY A 16 3.80 7.78 -0.44
CA GLY A 16 2.60 8.54 -0.76
C GLY A 16 1.38 7.64 -1.00
N MET A 17 1.57 6.56 -1.75
CA MET A 17 0.51 5.57 -2.01
C MET A 17 0.05 4.88 -0.72
N VAL A 18 0.97 4.56 0.20
CA VAL A 18 0.63 3.92 1.49
C VAL A 18 -0.28 4.83 2.31
N LYS A 19 0.02 6.13 2.35
CA LYS A 19 -0.81 7.12 3.06
C LYS A 19 -2.22 7.21 2.46
N ALA A 20 -2.33 7.25 1.14
CA ALA A 20 -3.63 7.27 0.46
C ALA A 20 -4.43 5.98 0.74
N TYR A 21 -3.78 4.82 0.71
CA TYR A 21 -4.39 3.54 1.09
C TYR A 21 -4.92 3.55 2.53
N MET A 22 -4.12 4.04 3.48
CA MET A 22 -4.52 4.16 4.89
C MET A 22 -5.69 5.13 5.08
N ALA A 23 -5.72 6.24 4.34
CA ALA A 23 -6.81 7.21 4.41
C ALA A 23 -8.16 6.58 3.99
N VAL A 24 -8.16 5.76 2.93
CA VAL A 24 -9.36 5.03 2.50
C VAL A 24 -9.78 3.98 3.53
N GLN A 25 -8.83 3.24 4.12
CA GLN A 25 -9.15 2.31 5.21
C GLN A 25 -9.81 2.99 6.39
N ASP A 26 -9.25 4.13 6.80
CA ASP A 26 -9.78 4.93 7.88
C ASP A 26 -11.21 5.37 7.55
N ASP A 27 -11.46 5.89 6.34
CA ASP A 27 -12.79 6.33 5.95
C ASP A 27 -13.81 5.18 5.87
N LEU A 28 -13.40 4.00 5.40
CA LEU A 28 -14.27 2.81 5.30
C LEU A 28 -14.56 2.17 6.67
N PHE A 29 -13.59 2.14 7.59
CA PHE A 29 -13.68 1.34 8.82
C PHE A 29 -13.77 2.13 10.15
N ARG A 30 -13.28 3.37 10.23
CA ARG A 30 -13.60 4.27 11.37
C ARG A 30 -15.07 4.66 11.53
N PRO A 31 -15.99 4.54 10.54
CA PRO A 31 -17.41 4.83 10.75
C PRO A 31 -18.07 4.02 11.87
N SER A 32 -17.46 2.92 12.34
CA SER A 32 -17.89 2.21 13.56
C SER A 32 -17.95 3.13 14.79
N LEU A 33 -17.05 4.11 14.92
CA LEU A 33 -17.10 5.14 15.96
C LEU A 33 -18.14 6.24 15.66
N ARG A 34 -18.29 6.65 14.38
CA ARG A 34 -19.29 7.66 13.97
C ARG A 34 -20.74 7.15 14.10
N LYS A 35 -20.97 5.84 14.01
CA LYS A 35 -22.27 5.20 14.29
C LYS A 35 -22.63 5.23 15.78
N ILE A 36 -21.63 5.18 16.67
CA ILE A 36 -21.82 5.23 18.13
C ILE A 36 -22.12 6.67 18.58
N LEU A 37 -21.47 7.67 17.98
CA LEU A 37 -21.72 9.10 18.21
C LEU A 37 -22.55 9.70 17.06
N ARG A 38 -23.83 9.35 16.98
CA ARG A 38 -24.78 10.04 16.09
C ARG A 38 -25.06 11.45 16.63
N ILE A 39 -24.18 12.40 16.33
CA ILE A 39 -24.45 13.83 16.50
C ILE A 39 -25.27 14.29 15.29
N PRO A 40 -26.53 14.75 15.47
CA PRO A 40 -27.31 15.31 14.37
C PRO A 40 -26.54 16.46 13.69
N GLY A 41 -26.41 16.42 12.36
CA GLY A 41 -25.73 17.45 11.57
C GLY A 41 -24.23 17.22 11.27
N ILE A 42 -23.58 16.20 11.85
CA ILE A 42 -22.13 15.90 11.63
C ILE A 42 -21.92 14.52 10.96
N TYR A 43 -22.97 13.71 10.83
CA TYR A 43 -22.87 12.41 10.18
C TYR A 43 -22.71 12.56 8.65
N GLN A 44 -21.49 12.30 8.18
CA GLN A 44 -21.20 12.15 6.75
C GLN A 44 -21.22 10.65 6.39
N PRO A 45 -22.12 10.22 5.48
CA PRO A 45 -22.09 8.87 4.92
C PRO A 45 -20.75 8.58 4.26
N VAL A 46 -20.35 7.31 4.25
CA VAL A 46 -19.17 6.86 3.51
C VAL A 46 -19.45 7.01 2.01
N ASP A 47 -18.51 7.65 1.30
CA ASP A 47 -18.56 7.78 -0.15
C ASP A 47 -17.79 6.61 -0.79
N TYR A 48 -18.52 5.54 -1.11
CA TYR A 48 -17.94 4.31 -1.67
C TYR A 48 -17.45 4.50 -3.12
N GLU A 49 -18.02 5.44 -3.86
CA GLU A 49 -17.66 5.70 -5.25
C GLU A 49 -16.32 6.42 -5.29
N LYS A 50 -16.19 7.54 -4.56
CA LYS A 50 -14.93 8.27 -4.42
C LYS A 50 -13.81 7.40 -3.86
N ASN A 51 -14.08 6.60 -2.83
CA ASN A 51 -13.09 5.67 -2.29
C ASN A 51 -12.70 4.59 -3.32
N GLY A 52 -13.66 4.13 -4.12
CA GLY A 52 -13.40 3.20 -5.23
C GLY A 52 -12.47 3.78 -6.30
N GLU A 53 -12.69 5.03 -6.72
CA GLU A 53 -11.86 5.75 -7.68
C GLU A 53 -10.43 5.95 -7.16
N ILE A 54 -10.27 6.37 -5.89
CA ILE A 54 -8.95 6.50 -5.26
C ILE A 54 -8.21 5.16 -5.29
N LEU A 55 -8.90 4.07 -4.97
CA LEU A 55 -8.28 2.74 -4.97
C LEU A 55 -7.95 2.24 -6.39
N GLU A 56 -8.74 2.58 -7.40
CA GLU A 56 -8.41 2.31 -8.81
C GLU A 56 -7.14 3.05 -9.23
N GLY A 57 -7.09 4.37 -8.99
CA GLY A 57 -5.92 5.17 -9.32
C GLY A 57 -4.66 4.65 -8.61
N LEU A 58 -4.78 4.20 -7.36
CA LEU A 58 -3.68 3.54 -6.65
C LEU A 58 -3.22 2.24 -7.31
N LEU A 59 -4.11 1.43 -7.87
CA LEU A 59 -3.73 0.20 -8.59
C LEU A 59 -2.92 0.53 -9.85
N GLU A 60 -3.37 1.51 -10.62
CA GLU A 60 -2.66 1.99 -11.81
C GLU A 60 -1.27 2.54 -11.45
N ASP A 61 -1.21 3.35 -10.40
CA ASP A 61 0.04 3.92 -9.90
C ASP A 61 1.04 2.85 -9.42
N LEU A 62 0.56 1.85 -8.66
CA LEU A 62 1.37 0.73 -8.19
C LEU A 62 1.86 -0.13 -9.35
N ALA A 63 1.03 -0.34 -10.39
CA ALA A 63 1.45 -1.03 -11.61
C ALA A 63 2.53 -0.24 -12.36
N GLY A 64 2.40 1.10 -12.42
CA GLY A 64 3.40 1.99 -12.97
C GLY A 64 4.74 1.92 -12.23
N VAL A 65 4.72 1.96 -10.90
CA VAL A 65 5.92 1.80 -10.07
C VAL A 65 6.54 0.42 -10.24
N LYS A 66 5.73 -0.64 -10.21
CA LYS A 66 6.21 -2.02 -10.38
C LYS A 66 6.90 -2.23 -11.73
N SER A 67 6.41 -1.55 -12.78
CA SER A 67 7.01 -1.56 -14.12
C SER A 67 8.26 -0.70 -14.21
N ALA A 68 8.32 0.40 -13.46
CA ALA A 68 9.47 1.30 -13.40
C ALA A 68 10.67 0.70 -12.65
N ILE A 69 10.44 -0.22 -11.71
CA ILE A 69 11.51 -1.01 -11.08
C ILE A 69 12.11 -1.93 -12.15
N ARG A 70 13.18 -1.45 -12.81
CA ARG A 70 13.90 -2.16 -13.86
C ARG A 70 14.47 -3.47 -13.35
N HIS A 71 14.43 -4.50 -14.20
CA HIS A 71 14.99 -5.81 -13.90
C HIS A 71 16.52 -5.82 -13.88
N ASP A 72 17.13 -4.91 -14.65
CA ASP A 72 18.57 -4.80 -14.86
C ASP A 72 18.95 -3.31 -14.83
N VAL A 73 19.54 -2.86 -13.72
CA VAL A 73 20.29 -1.60 -13.69
C VAL A 73 21.76 -2.01 -13.89
N PRO A 74 22.39 -1.69 -15.05
CA PRO A 74 23.71 -2.23 -15.41
C PRO A 74 24.83 -1.92 -14.41
N ASP A 75 24.64 -0.89 -13.58
CA ASP A 75 25.62 -0.40 -12.61
C ASP A 75 25.16 -0.51 -11.14
N SER A 76 24.08 -1.24 -10.85
CA SER A 76 23.60 -1.40 -9.47
C SER A 76 24.41 -2.45 -8.70
N SER A 77 24.75 -2.15 -7.46
CA SER A 77 25.41 -3.11 -6.56
C SER A 77 24.49 -4.32 -6.28
N LEU A 78 25.07 -5.47 -5.88
CA LEU A 78 24.29 -6.65 -5.50
C LEU A 78 23.27 -6.35 -4.39
N GLN A 79 23.60 -5.43 -3.48
CA GLN A 79 22.71 -5.00 -2.40
C GLN A 79 21.54 -4.16 -2.94
N GLU A 80 21.82 -3.23 -3.87
CA GLU A 80 20.79 -2.42 -4.53
C GLU A 80 19.83 -3.29 -5.35
N THR A 81 20.34 -4.25 -6.12
CA THR A 81 19.50 -5.21 -6.87
C THR A 81 18.59 -6.02 -5.95
N ARG A 82 19.10 -6.47 -4.79
CA ARG A 82 18.29 -7.18 -3.79
C ARG A 82 17.21 -6.28 -3.19
N PHE A 83 17.55 -5.03 -2.89
CA PHE A 83 16.60 -4.05 -2.37
C PHE A 83 15.48 -3.75 -3.37
N LEU A 84 15.81 -3.49 -4.63
CA LEU A 84 14.82 -3.24 -5.70
C LEU A 84 13.92 -4.46 -5.92
N GLY A 85 14.47 -5.68 -5.87
CA GLY A 85 13.68 -6.91 -5.91
C GLY A 85 12.69 -7.02 -4.74
N ALA A 86 13.13 -6.72 -3.52
CA ALA A 86 12.26 -6.70 -2.35
C ALA A 86 11.18 -5.60 -2.45
N LEU A 87 11.53 -4.42 -2.98
CA LEU A 87 10.62 -3.30 -3.17
C LEU A 87 9.53 -3.64 -4.18
N ARG A 88 9.89 -4.31 -5.27
CA ARG A 88 8.94 -4.82 -6.25
C ARG A 88 7.96 -5.83 -5.64
N GLY A 89 8.46 -6.72 -4.78
CA GLY A 89 7.64 -7.66 -4.02
C GLY A 89 6.65 -6.95 -3.09
N TYR A 90 7.12 -5.95 -2.36
CA TYR A 90 6.29 -5.11 -1.49
C TYR A 90 5.20 -4.37 -2.25
N VAL A 91 5.55 -3.69 -3.35
CA VAL A 91 4.58 -3.00 -4.23
C VAL A 91 3.54 -3.97 -4.77
N SER A 92 3.94 -5.20 -5.12
CA SER A 92 3.00 -6.23 -5.57
C SER A 92 2.02 -6.65 -4.48
N LEU A 93 2.48 -6.84 -3.24
CA LEU A 93 1.63 -7.17 -2.11
C LEU A 93 0.69 -6.00 -1.75
N MET A 94 1.18 -4.77 -1.87
CA MET A 94 0.38 -3.58 -1.69
C MET A 94 -0.75 -3.50 -2.73
N GLY A 95 -0.45 -3.79 -4.00
CA GLY A 95 -1.45 -3.88 -5.07
C GLY A 95 -2.53 -4.92 -4.76
N SER A 96 -2.15 -6.10 -4.26
CA SER A 96 -3.13 -7.10 -3.81
C SER A 96 -4.00 -6.59 -2.65
N ALA A 97 -3.43 -5.85 -1.70
CA ALA A 97 -4.15 -5.30 -0.56
C ALA A 97 -5.14 -4.19 -0.99
N VAL A 98 -4.72 -3.30 -1.89
CA VAL A 98 -5.57 -2.26 -2.50
C VAL A 98 -6.69 -2.92 -3.31
N GLY A 99 -6.37 -3.92 -4.13
CA GLY A 99 -7.37 -4.64 -4.94
C GLY A 99 -8.45 -5.31 -4.10
N LYS A 100 -8.06 -6.01 -3.02
CA LYS A 100 -9.05 -6.61 -2.10
C LYS A 100 -9.87 -5.55 -1.36
N LEU A 101 -9.26 -4.43 -0.96
CA LEU A 101 -9.98 -3.33 -0.32
C LEU A 101 -10.99 -2.68 -1.28
N ARG A 102 -10.62 -2.50 -2.55
CA ARG A 102 -11.51 -1.97 -3.59
C ARG A 102 -12.71 -2.89 -3.82
N PHE A 103 -12.46 -4.20 -3.89
CA PHE A 103 -13.54 -5.19 -3.97
C PHE A 103 -14.52 -5.05 -2.81
N ILE A 104 -14.02 -4.98 -1.57
CA ILE A 104 -14.86 -4.79 -0.37
C ILE A 104 -15.61 -3.45 -0.43
N CYS A 105 -14.94 -2.37 -0.84
CA CYS A 105 -15.55 -1.05 -1.02
C CYS A 105 -16.72 -1.11 -2.01
N GLY A 106 -16.54 -1.77 -3.15
CA GLY A 106 -17.59 -1.99 -4.14
C GLY A 106 -18.78 -2.77 -3.57
N ARG A 107 -18.53 -3.91 -2.90
CA ARG A 107 -19.57 -4.73 -2.25
C ARG A 107 -20.34 -3.96 -1.18
N LEU A 108 -19.66 -3.13 -0.38
CA LEU A 108 -20.30 -2.26 0.60
C LEU A 108 -21.15 -1.17 -0.06
N GLY A 109 -20.70 -0.60 -1.18
CA GLY A 109 -21.48 0.36 -1.98
C GLY A 109 -22.70 -0.27 -2.64
N GLU A 110 -22.60 -1.49 -3.16
CA GLU A 110 -23.76 -2.26 -3.65
C GLU A 110 -24.77 -2.52 -2.53
N ARG A 111 -24.28 -2.92 -1.36
CA ARG A 111 -25.11 -3.17 -0.17
C ARG A 111 -25.84 -1.93 0.30
N SER A 112 -25.20 -0.76 0.28
CA SER A 112 -25.86 0.50 0.66
C SER A 112 -27.01 0.88 -0.28
N ARG A 113 -26.99 0.37 -1.51
CA ARG A 113 -28.06 0.49 -2.52
C ARG A 113 -29.08 -0.66 -2.50
N GLY A 114 -28.98 -1.58 -1.53
CA GLY A 114 -29.94 -2.67 -1.32
C GLY A 114 -29.51 -4.05 -1.84
N ALA A 115 -28.29 -4.20 -2.37
CA ALA A 115 -27.79 -5.51 -2.78
C ALA A 115 -27.45 -6.43 -1.60
N ALA A 116 -27.40 -7.73 -1.85
CA ALA A 116 -27.00 -8.72 -0.87
C ALA A 116 -25.47 -8.73 -0.66
N TYR A 117 -25.06 -8.42 0.57
CA TYR A 117 -23.71 -8.66 1.06
C TYR A 117 -23.77 -8.98 2.56
N GLY A 118 -23.78 -10.29 2.83
CA GLY A 118 -24.03 -10.86 4.14
C GLY A 118 -22.89 -10.64 5.13
N LYS A 119 -23.19 -10.86 6.42
CA LYS A 119 -22.20 -10.77 7.49
C LYS A 119 -21.06 -11.79 7.33
N GLU A 120 -21.37 -12.98 6.85
CA GLU A 120 -20.40 -14.06 6.67
C GLU A 120 -19.46 -13.79 5.49
N GLU A 121 -20.01 -13.38 4.34
CA GLU A 121 -19.23 -12.92 3.18
C GLU A 121 -18.29 -11.79 3.59
N TYR A 122 -18.81 -10.76 4.25
CA TYR A 122 -17.99 -9.65 4.76
C TYR A 122 -16.89 -10.12 5.70
N ARG A 123 -17.18 -11.06 6.61
CA ARG A 123 -16.17 -11.61 7.52
C ARG A 123 -15.09 -12.38 6.77
N SER A 124 -15.44 -13.15 5.74
CA SER A 124 -14.48 -13.86 4.89
C SER A 124 -13.57 -12.86 4.18
N ASP A 125 -14.15 -11.86 3.53
CA ASP A 125 -13.40 -10.85 2.79
C ASP A 125 -12.44 -10.06 3.67
N MET A 126 -12.87 -9.66 4.87
CA MET A 126 -12.02 -8.99 5.84
C MET A 126 -10.89 -9.89 6.37
N THR A 127 -11.12 -11.20 6.45
CA THR A 127 -10.09 -12.16 6.87
C THR A 127 -9.02 -12.29 5.78
N GLU A 128 -9.44 -12.43 4.52
CA GLU A 128 -8.52 -12.44 3.38
C GLU A 128 -7.72 -11.13 3.28
N LEU A 129 -8.37 -9.98 3.44
CA LEU A 129 -7.71 -8.68 3.45
C LEU A 129 -6.63 -8.61 4.53
N ARG A 130 -6.92 -9.06 5.76
CA ARG A 130 -5.94 -9.08 6.86
C ARG A 130 -4.74 -10.00 6.58
N VAL A 131 -4.97 -11.14 5.95
CA VAL A 131 -3.88 -12.06 5.55
C VAL A 131 -2.95 -11.36 4.55
N ILE A 132 -3.50 -10.66 3.55
CA ILE A 132 -2.70 -9.92 2.58
C ILE A 132 -1.94 -8.76 3.25
N GLN A 133 -2.63 -8.00 4.12
CA GLN A 133 -2.02 -6.88 4.87
C GLN A 133 -0.88 -7.34 5.78
N LYS A 134 -1.00 -8.50 6.41
CA LYS A 134 0.07 -9.09 7.23
C LYS A 134 1.32 -9.35 6.37
N LYS A 135 1.17 -10.00 5.22
CA LYS A 135 2.29 -10.24 4.29
C LYS A 135 2.92 -8.93 3.80
N HIS A 136 2.08 -7.94 3.48
CA HIS A 136 2.54 -6.61 3.09
C HIS A 136 3.36 -5.93 4.20
N LEU A 137 2.89 -6.00 5.45
CA LEU A 137 3.61 -5.45 6.60
C LEU A 137 4.96 -6.15 6.82
N GLU A 138 5.00 -7.47 6.77
CA GLU A 138 6.24 -8.25 6.90
C GLU A 138 7.26 -7.88 5.82
N ALA A 139 6.80 -7.70 4.57
CA ALA A 139 7.65 -7.23 3.47
C ALA A 139 8.16 -5.80 3.71
N GLY A 140 7.33 -4.90 4.26
CA GLY A 140 7.72 -3.53 4.60
C GLY A 140 8.77 -3.49 5.71
N LEU A 141 8.63 -4.33 6.75
CA LEU A 141 9.63 -4.45 7.82
C LEU A 141 10.98 -4.94 7.29
N LYS A 142 10.96 -5.91 6.38
CA LYS A 142 12.16 -6.41 5.70
C LYS A 142 12.85 -5.30 4.90
N LEU A 143 12.09 -4.50 4.15
CA LEU A 143 12.63 -3.37 3.39
C LEU A 143 13.26 -2.29 4.27
N ASN A 144 12.62 -1.98 5.40
CA ASN A 144 13.19 -1.04 6.36
C ASN A 144 14.52 -1.54 6.94
N GLY A 145 14.67 -2.85 7.15
CA GLY A 145 15.95 -3.46 7.54
C GLY A 145 17.01 -3.28 6.47
N MET A 146 16.71 -3.64 5.22
CA MET A 146 17.63 -3.50 4.09
C MET A 146 18.06 -2.05 3.84
N MET A 147 17.15 -1.09 4.04
CA MET A 147 17.45 0.33 3.88
C MET A 147 18.44 0.84 4.93
N LYS A 148 18.40 0.30 6.15
CA LYS A 148 19.41 0.61 7.18
C LYS A 148 20.77 0.03 6.82
N GLU A 149 20.81 -1.22 6.38
CA GLU A 149 22.05 -1.89 5.94
C GLU A 149 22.71 -1.13 4.78
N LEU A 150 21.94 -0.64 3.81
CA LEU A 150 22.44 0.19 2.70
C LEU A 150 22.98 1.55 3.16
N ALA A 151 22.40 2.15 4.21
CA ALA A 151 22.88 3.41 4.76
C ALA A 151 24.18 3.23 5.57
N ASP A 152 24.31 2.11 6.28
CA ASP A 152 25.47 1.81 7.12
C ASP A 152 26.68 1.32 6.28
N GLY A 153 26.44 0.51 5.24
CA GLY A 153 27.49 0.00 4.33
C GLY A 153 28.17 1.07 3.45
N GLY A 154 27.59 2.27 3.34
CA GLY A 154 28.22 3.40 2.64
C GLY A 154 29.27 4.15 3.46
N GLN A 155 29.45 3.83 4.75
CA GLN A 155 30.43 4.50 5.63
C GLN A 155 31.81 3.80 5.67
N GLU A 156 31.93 2.55 5.22
CA GLU A 156 33.20 1.80 5.32
C GLU A 156 34.19 2.09 4.18
N GLU A 157 33.77 2.64 3.03
CA GLU A 157 34.69 2.93 1.91
C GLU A 157 35.36 4.33 1.98
N GLY A 158 35.08 5.12 3.02
CA GLY A 158 35.60 6.49 3.18
C GLY A 158 36.74 6.68 4.17
N SER A 159 37.24 5.63 4.82
CA SER A 159 38.28 5.71 5.84
C SER A 159 39.41 4.72 5.59
N GLY A 160 40.09 4.89 4.46
CA GLY A 160 41.31 4.16 4.12
C GLY A 160 42.23 5.03 3.27
N ALA A 161 42.76 6.10 3.86
CA ALA A 161 43.89 6.86 3.36
C ALA A 161 45.09 6.63 4.31
#